data_AF-B8HXR6-F1
#
_entry.id   AF-B8HXR6-F1
#
_cell.length_a   1.000
_cell.length_b   1.000
_cell.length_c   1.000
_cell.angle_alpha   90.00
_cell.angle_beta   90.00
_cell.angle_gamma   90.00
#
_symmetry.space_group_name_H-M   'P 1'
#
loop_
_entity.id
_entity.type
_entity.pdbx_description
1 polymer ?
#
loop_
_entity_poly.entity_id
_entity_poly.type
_entity_poly.pdbx_seq_one_letter_code
_entity_poly.pdbx_strand_id
1 'polypeptide(L)'
;MVENWTTTIENYSAQELGYRKVWYYSVAAVYDRLRPGYSSALIDQVLEITQLSPGSNLLAIGTGPGTATVSFAPLGCSMLEPAPY
;
A
#
# COMPACT_ATOMS: atom_id res chain seq x y z
N MET A 1 -25.63 -6.95 26.96
CA MET A 1 -24.35 -7.68 26.95
C MET A 1 -23.54 -7.09 25.81
N VAL A 2 -22.40 -6.45 26.09
CA VAL A 2 -21.55 -5.85 25.07
C VAL A 2 -20.69 -6.96 24.47
N GLU A 3 -20.76 -7.12 23.16
CA GLU A 3 -20.00 -8.13 22.43
C GLU A 3 -18.49 -7.88 22.63
N ASN A 4 -17.77 -8.90 23.09
CA ASN A 4 -16.34 -8.81 23.35
C ASN A 4 -15.58 -8.97 22.04
N TRP A 5 -15.16 -7.84 21.45
CA TRP A 5 -14.44 -7.78 20.18
C TRP A 5 -13.22 -8.72 20.11
N THR A 6 -12.54 -8.95 21.23
CA THR A 6 -11.39 -9.85 21.30
C THR A 6 -11.78 -11.28 20.96
N THR A 7 -12.87 -11.77 21.58
CA THR A 7 -13.41 -13.12 21.34
C THR A 7 -13.95 -13.26 19.92
N THR A 8 -14.55 -12.21 19.36
CA THR A 8 -15.02 -12.21 17.97
C THR A 8 -13.85 -12.34 17.00
N ILE A 9 -12.78 -11.56 17.18
CA ILE A 9 -11.59 -11.61 16.32
C ILE A 9 -10.88 -12.97 16.41
N GLU A 10 -10.72 -13.53 17.61
CA GLU A 10 -10.11 -14.84 17.82
C GLU A 10 -10.87 -15.95 17.09
N ASN A 11 -12.20 -15.96 17.19
CA ASN A 11 -13.05 -16.92 16.51
C ASN A 11 -12.98 -16.81 14.98
N TYR A 12 -12.92 -15.60 14.43
CA TYR A 12 -12.79 -15.40 12.98
C TYR A 12 -11.38 -15.71 12.45
N SER A 13 -10.35 -15.52 13.28
CA SER A 13 -8.95 -15.76 12.89
C SER A 13 -8.58 -17.24 12.95
N ALA A 14 -9.22 -18.01 13.83
CA ALA A 14 -8.99 -19.45 14.01
C ALA A 14 -9.65 -20.36 12.96
N GLN A 15 -10.51 -19.82 12.08
CA GLN A 15 -11.12 -20.60 11.00
C GLN A 15 -10.07 -21.04 9.97
N GLU A 16 -10.25 -22.20 9.33
CA GLU A 16 -9.37 -22.69 8.25
C GLU A 16 -9.57 -21.89 6.96
N LEU A 17 -8.51 -21.22 6.48
CA LEU A 17 -8.59 -20.12 5.51
C LEU A 17 -8.06 -20.47 4.14
N GLY A 18 -8.02 -21.77 3.81
CA GLY A 18 -7.46 -22.25 2.53
C GLY A 18 -7.94 -21.47 1.30
N TYR A 19 -9.16 -20.92 1.34
CA TYR A 19 -9.74 -20.09 0.30
C TYR A 19 -9.45 -18.58 0.39
N ARG A 20 -9.10 -17.99 1.55
CA ARG A 20 -8.88 -16.54 1.69
C ARG A 20 -7.73 -16.01 0.85
N LYS A 21 -6.68 -16.83 0.64
CA LYS A 21 -5.52 -16.44 -0.17
C LYS A 21 -5.89 -16.12 -1.62
N VAL A 22 -6.94 -16.76 -2.16
CA VAL A 22 -7.30 -16.69 -3.57
C VAL A 22 -8.58 -15.91 -3.86
N TRP A 23 -9.29 -15.43 -2.82
CA TRP A 23 -10.59 -14.75 -2.95
C TRP A 23 -10.61 -13.62 -3.98
N TYR A 24 -9.49 -12.91 -4.11
CA TYR A 24 -9.39 -11.73 -4.97
C TYR A 24 -8.55 -11.98 -6.23
N TYR A 25 -8.04 -13.20 -6.45
CA TYR A 25 -7.13 -13.48 -7.57
C TYR A 25 -7.80 -13.23 -8.93
N SER A 26 -9.07 -13.62 -9.08
CA SER A 26 -9.81 -13.44 -10.33
C SER A 26 -10.00 -11.97 -10.73
N VAL A 27 -9.97 -11.05 -9.76
CA VAL A 27 -10.19 -9.61 -9.98
C VAL A 27 -8.95 -8.76 -9.72
N ALA A 28 -7.83 -9.35 -9.30
CA ALA A 28 -6.63 -8.62 -8.88
C ALA A 28 -6.13 -7.66 -9.96
N ALA A 29 -6.06 -8.09 -11.22
CA ALA A 29 -5.62 -7.26 -12.34
C ALA A 29 -6.59 -6.11 -12.63
N VAL A 30 -7.90 -6.35 -12.54
CA VAL A 30 -8.92 -5.31 -12.75
C VAL A 30 -8.87 -4.29 -11.62
N TYR A 31 -8.73 -4.76 -10.38
CA TYR A 31 -8.57 -3.91 -9.21
C TYR A 31 -7.31 -3.06 -9.31
N ASP A 32 -6.18 -3.65 -9.65
CA ASP A 32 -4.91 -2.92 -9.79
C ASP A 32 -5.00 -1.81 -10.84
N ARG A 33 -5.73 -2.04 -11.93
CA ARG A 33 -5.95 -1.05 -12.99
C ARG A 33 -6.94 0.06 -12.60
N LEU A 34 -7.99 -0.28 -11.86
CA LEU A 34 -9.09 0.66 -11.54
C LEU A 34 -8.93 1.38 -10.21
N ARG A 35 -8.09 0.87 -9.31
CA ARG A 35 -7.85 1.54 -8.03
C ARG A 35 -7.29 2.94 -8.29
N PRO A 36 -7.89 3.98 -7.71
CA PRO A 36 -7.33 5.32 -7.80
C PRO A 36 -5.91 5.34 -7.23
N GLY A 37 -5.02 6.06 -7.89
CA GLY A 37 -3.74 6.43 -7.31
C GLY A 37 -3.93 7.39 -6.12
N TYR A 38 -2.81 7.74 -5.48
CA TYR A 38 -2.82 8.79 -4.46
C TYR A 38 -3.22 10.13 -5.07
N SER A 39 -4.00 10.92 -4.33
CA SER A 39 -4.39 12.26 -4.77
C SER A 39 -3.17 13.18 -4.83
N SER A 40 -3.17 14.14 -5.77
CA SER A 40 -2.09 15.14 -5.85
C SER A 40 -1.92 15.90 -4.53
N ALA A 41 -3.03 16.25 -3.86
CA ALA A 41 -2.98 16.96 -2.58
C ALA A 41 -2.20 16.21 -1.49
N LEU A 42 -2.30 14.87 -1.45
CA LEU A 42 -1.50 14.07 -0.51
C LEU A 42 -0.02 14.09 -0.89
N ILE A 43 0.29 13.99 -2.18
CA ILE A 43 1.66 14.07 -2.67
C ILE A 43 2.25 15.44 -2.34
N ASP A 44 1.54 16.51 -2.63
CA ASP A 44 1.94 17.89 -2.35
C ASP A 44 2.23 18.11 -0.86
N GLN A 45 1.37 17.58 0.01
CA GLN A 45 1.59 17.65 1.46
C GLN A 45 2.87 16.92 1.89
N VAL A 46 3.16 15.76 1.31
CA VAL A 46 4.42 15.05 1.56
C VAL A 46 5.60 15.90 1.10
N LEU A 47 5.52 16.53 -0.08
CA LEU A 47 6.60 17.38 -0.60
C LEU A 47 6.84 18.61 0.27
N GLU A 48 5.78 19.24 0.78
CA GLU A 48 5.89 20.39 1.68
C GLU A 48 6.61 20.02 2.98
N ILE A 49 6.28 18.87 3.58
CA ILE A 49 6.86 18.41 4.84
C ILE A 49 8.32 17.96 4.64
N THR A 50 8.58 17.21 3.58
CA THR A 50 9.87 16.53 3.37
C THR A 50 10.88 17.39 2.63
N GLN A 51 10.43 18.45 1.94
CA GLN A 51 11.25 19.31 1.09
C GLN A 51 12.07 18.50 0.06
N LEU A 52 11.49 17.40 -0.45
CA LEU A 52 12.12 16.55 -1.44
C LEU A 52 12.49 17.35 -2.70
N SER A 53 13.66 17.05 -3.23
CA SER A 53 14.22 17.66 -4.43
C SER A 53 14.81 16.58 -5.35
N PRO A 54 15.05 16.89 -6.64
CA PRO A 54 15.75 15.97 -7.53
C PRO A 54 17.07 15.48 -6.92
N GLY A 55 17.32 14.18 -6.98
CA GLY A 55 18.47 13.53 -6.35
C GLY A 55 18.30 13.18 -4.87
N SER A 56 17.19 13.56 -4.22
CA SER A 56 16.88 13.09 -2.86
C SER A 56 16.73 11.58 -2.83
N ASN A 57 17.13 10.94 -1.72
CA ASN A 57 16.98 9.50 -1.53
C ASN A 57 15.62 9.17 -0.91
N LEU A 58 14.87 8.27 -1.54
CA LEU A 58 13.56 7.82 -1.09
C LEU A 58 13.56 6.29 -0.93
N LEU A 59 13.25 5.83 0.28
CA LEU A 59 13.08 4.41 0.60
C LEU A 59 11.59 4.12 0.78
N ALA A 60 11.01 3.34 -0.12
CA ALA A 60 9.61 2.96 -0.01
C ALA A 60 9.52 1.60 0.71
N ILE A 61 8.86 1.58 1.87
CA ILE A 61 8.66 0.36 2.67
C ILE A 61 7.25 -0.17 2.44
N GLY A 62 7.11 -1.48 2.21
CA GLY A 62 5.81 -2.11 1.98
C GLY A 62 5.13 -1.60 0.70
N THR A 63 5.90 -1.44 -0.37
CA THR A 63 5.48 -0.73 -1.60
C THR A 63 4.34 -1.44 -2.35
N GLY A 64 4.17 -2.74 -2.09
CA GLY A 64 3.24 -3.58 -2.81
C GLY A 64 3.47 -3.46 -4.32
N PRO A 65 2.47 -3.08 -5.12
CA PRO A 65 2.62 -2.86 -6.56
C PRO A 65 3.29 -1.53 -6.95
N GLY A 66 3.82 -0.74 -6.02
CA GLY A 66 4.58 0.48 -6.33
C GLY A 66 3.75 1.75 -6.59
N THR A 67 2.49 1.80 -6.12
CA THR A 67 1.56 2.93 -6.42
C THR A 67 2.11 4.28 -5.99
N ALA A 68 2.70 4.36 -4.80
CA ALA A 68 3.27 5.60 -4.28
C ALA A 68 4.48 6.03 -5.12
N THR A 69 5.30 5.06 -5.52
CA THR A 69 6.52 5.30 -6.30
C THR A 69 6.20 5.96 -7.62
N VAL A 70 5.16 5.51 -8.31
CA VAL A 70 4.70 6.14 -9.57
C VAL A 70 4.37 7.62 -9.36
N SER A 71 3.79 7.99 -8.22
CA SER A 71 3.47 9.39 -7.89
C SER A 71 4.72 10.25 -7.62
N PHE A 72 5.80 9.67 -7.08
CA PHE A 72 7.04 10.40 -6.77
C PHE A 72 8.11 10.31 -7.87
N ALA A 73 8.01 9.35 -8.80
CA ALA A 73 8.98 9.15 -9.89
C ALA A 73 9.28 10.41 -10.72
N PRO A 74 8.29 11.29 -11.05
CA PRO A 74 8.55 12.50 -11.82
C PRO A 74 9.46 13.53 -11.12
N LEU A 75 9.68 13.40 -9.81
CA LEU A 75 10.49 14.34 -9.02
C LEU A 75 12.00 14.14 -9.22
N GLY A 76 12.42 13.06 -9.90
CA GLY A 76 13.83 12.79 -10.15
C GLY A 76 14.60 12.37 -8.89
N CYS A 77 13.91 11.82 -7.88
CA CYS A 77 14.54 11.25 -6.70
C CYS A 77 15.27 9.94 -7.02
N SER A 78 16.29 9.60 -6.22
CA SER A 78 16.90 8.27 -6.18
C SER A 78 16.03 7.38 -5.30
N MET A 79 15.41 6.34 -5.88
CA MET A 79 14.38 5.55 -5.19
C MET A 79 14.82 4.10 -5.01
N LEU A 80 14.60 3.56 -3.81
CA LEU A 80 14.82 2.16 -3.47
C LEU A 80 13.54 1.52 -2.96
N GLU A 81 13.20 0.36 -3.52
CA GLU A 81 12.10 -0.49 -3.09
C GLU A 81 12.62 -1.88 -2.74
N PRO A 82 12.80 -2.20 -1.45
CA PRO A 82 13.09 -3.56 -1.03
C PRO A 82 11.84 -4.43 -1.24
N ALA A 83 11.87 -5.27 -2.28
CA ALA A 83 10.92 -6.37 -2.41
C ALA A 83 11.24 -7.44 -1.35
N PRO A 84 10.23 -8.04 -0.69
CA PRO A 84 10.47 -9.23 0.12
C PRO A 84 10.95 -10.37 -0.79
N TYR A 85 12.10 -10.94 -0.46
CA TYR A 85 12.69 -12.13 -1.12
C TYR A 85 11.81 -13.37 -0.93
#